data_AF-A0A922XF49-F1
#
_entry.id   AF-A0A922XF49-F1
#
_cell.length_a   1.000
_cell.length_b   1.000
_cell.length_c   1.000
_cell.angle_alpha   90.00
_cell.angle_beta   90.00
_cell.angle_gamma   90.00
#
_symmetry.space_group_name_H-M   'P 1'
#
loop_
_entity.id
_entity.type
_entity.pdbx_description
1 polymer ?
#
loop_
_entity_poly.entity_id
_entity_poly.type
_entity_poly.pdbx_seq_one_letter_code
_entity_poly.pdbx_strand_id
1 'polypeptide(L)'
;MLIIAVALLLTTPIVLASPYRREWLLAATGAMILFSLSLASLSVRLGRLHAEAARVVKYVDAFHFQYGMYPDDLSGYTFADSSLQPYFSYDGHRNGAEFALYYHPIQHSTVRHAYTPKNGYWLQEEE
;
A
#
# COMPACT_ATOMS: atom_id res chain seq x y z
N MET A 1 15.22 -3.76 -11.26
CA MET A 1 15.53 -4.54 -12.50
C MET A 1 16.81 -5.37 -12.39
N LEU A 2 17.88 -4.86 -11.77
CA LEU A 2 19.16 -5.59 -11.62
C LEU A 2 19.02 -6.99 -10.96
N ILE A 3 18.18 -7.10 -9.93
CA ILE A 3 17.97 -8.35 -9.16
C ILE A 3 17.33 -9.45 -10.01
N ILE A 4 16.38 -9.08 -10.89
CA ILE A 4 15.68 -10.02 -11.78
C ILE A 4 16.64 -10.58 -12.84
N ALA A 5 17.53 -9.74 -13.38
CA ALA A 5 18.54 -10.14 -14.35
C ALA A 5 19.57 -11.13 -13.76
N VAL A 6 20.02 -10.89 -12.53
CA VAL A 6 20.97 -11.78 -11.83
C VAL A 6 20.32 -13.13 -11.49
N ALA A 7 19.05 -13.14 -11.06
CA ALA A 7 18.31 -14.37 -10.80
C ALA A 7 18.09 -15.22 -12.07
N LEU A 8 17.82 -14.58 -13.22
CA LEU A 8 17.71 -15.25 -14.53
C LEU A 8 19.04 -15.86 -15.00
N LEU A 9 20.17 -15.19 -14.71
CA LEU A 9 21.50 -15.64 -15.14
C LEU A 9 22.01 -16.84 -14.34
N LEU A 10 21.60 -16.96 -13.07
CA LEU A 10 22.00 -18.07 -12.19
C LEU A 10 21.11 -19.32 -12.35
N THR A 11 19.84 -19.15 -12.73
CA THR A 11 18.88 -20.27 -12.81
C THR A 11 18.90 -20.99 -14.16
N THR A 12 19.29 -20.30 -15.24
CA THR A 12 19.36 -20.82 -16.61
C THR A 12 20.27 -22.06 -16.80
N PRO A 13 21.52 -22.13 -16.27
CA PRO A 13 22.37 -23.31 -16.46
C PRO A 13 21.86 -24.54 -15.68
N ILE A 14 21.24 -24.33 -14.51
CA ILE A 14 20.72 -25.40 -13.64
C ILE A 14 19.48 -26.06 -14.28
N VAL A 15 18.64 -25.27 -14.96
CA VAL A 15 17.45 -25.76 -15.68
C VAL A 15 17.84 -26.57 -16.94
N LEU A 16 18.91 -26.19 -17.64
CA LEU A 16 19.36 -26.91 -18.83
C LEU A 16 20.07 -28.24 -18.51
N ALA A 17 20.75 -28.36 -17.37
CA ALA A 17 21.54 -29.54 -17.02
C ALA A 17 20.73 -30.74 -16.50
N SER A 18 19.46 -30.55 -16.13
CA SER A 18 18.63 -31.58 -15.51
C SER A 18 17.46 -32.00 -16.42
N PRO A 19 17.59 -33.08 -17.21
CA PRO A 19 16.51 -33.53 -18.09
C PRO A 19 15.31 -34.08 -17.32
N TYR A 20 15.51 -34.58 -16.09
CA TYR A 20 14.46 -35.21 -15.28
C TYR A 20 13.59 -34.24 -14.48
N ARG A 21 13.94 -32.95 -14.39
CA ARG A 21 13.19 -31.95 -13.58
C ARG A 21 12.97 -30.61 -14.28
N ARG A 22 13.17 -30.55 -15.60
CA ARG A 22 13.08 -29.31 -16.37
C ARG A 22 11.72 -28.62 -16.25
N GLU A 23 10.62 -29.37 -16.25
CA GLU A 23 9.26 -28.83 -16.08
C GLU A 23 9.06 -28.20 -14.68
N TRP A 24 9.50 -28.88 -13.62
CA TRP A 24 9.45 -28.35 -12.26
C TRP A 24 10.33 -27.11 -12.06
N LEU A 25 11.51 -27.08 -12.68
CA LEU A 25 12.41 -25.92 -12.61
C LEU A 25 11.85 -24.72 -13.40
N LEU A 26 11.22 -24.95 -14.54
CA LEU A 26 10.50 -23.91 -15.29
C LEU A 26 9.30 -23.38 -14.51
N ALA A 27 8.51 -24.27 -13.90
CA ALA A 27 7.39 -23.89 -13.05
C ALA A 27 7.84 -23.08 -11.83
N ALA A 28 8.91 -23.50 -11.15
CA ALA A 28 9.48 -22.76 -10.02
C ALA A 28 10.00 -21.39 -10.44
N THR A 29 10.69 -21.30 -11.58
CA THR A 29 11.18 -20.02 -12.12
C THR A 29 10.02 -19.09 -12.49
N GLY A 30 8.99 -19.62 -13.15
CA GLY A 30 7.77 -18.86 -13.47
C GLY A 30 7.06 -18.35 -12.21
N ALA A 31 6.93 -19.20 -11.19
CA ALA A 31 6.33 -18.82 -9.91
C ALA A 31 7.13 -17.71 -9.20
N MET A 32 8.47 -17.79 -9.18
CA MET A 32 9.30 -16.72 -8.60
C MET A 32 9.16 -15.39 -9.35
N ILE A 33 9.05 -15.42 -10.69
CA ILE A 33 8.85 -14.21 -11.50
C ILE A 33 7.49 -13.58 -11.16
N LEU A 34 6.42 -14.38 -11.15
CA LEU A 34 5.08 -13.92 -10.81
C LEU A 34 5.03 -13.33 -9.39
N PHE A 35 5.67 -14.01 -8.42
CA PHE A 35 5.75 -13.55 -7.04
C PHE A 35 6.52 -12.22 -6.92
N SER A 36 7.65 -12.09 -7.62
CA SER A 36 8.43 -10.85 -7.64
C SER A 36 7.65 -9.70 -8.25
N LEU A 37 6.88 -9.97 -9.31
CA LEU A 37 6.03 -8.99 -9.97
C LEU A 37 4.87 -8.56 -9.05
N SER A 38 4.23 -9.51 -8.35
CA SER A 38 3.18 -9.19 -7.39
C SER A 38 3.71 -8.33 -6.26
N LEU A 39 4.89 -8.65 -5.72
CA LEU A 39 5.52 -7.88 -4.65
C LEU A 39 5.88 -6.47 -5.11
N ALA A 40 6.45 -6.32 -6.32
CA ALA A 40 6.75 -5.01 -6.89
C ALA A 40 5.49 -4.17 -7.10
N SER A 41 4.41 -4.77 -7.61
CA SER A 41 3.13 -4.07 -7.80
C SER A 41 2.52 -3.59 -6.48
N LEU A 42 2.63 -4.42 -5.42
CA LEU A 42 2.16 -4.08 -4.08
C LEU A 42 2.97 -2.91 -3.50
N SER A 43 4.30 -2.94 -3.63
CA SER A 43 5.17 -1.85 -3.15
C SER A 43 4.86 -0.52 -3.85
N VAL A 44 4.63 -0.53 -5.16
CA VAL A 44 4.25 0.70 -5.89
C VAL A 44 2.90 1.22 -5.42
N ARG A 45 1.91 0.34 -5.25
CA ARG A 45 0.59 0.72 -4.73
C ARG A 45 0.70 1.31 -3.33
N LEU A 46 1.46 0.67 -2.44
CA LEU A 46 1.69 1.16 -1.09
C LEU A 46 2.32 2.56 -1.08
N GLY A 47 3.31 2.79 -1.96
CA GLY A 47 3.94 4.10 -2.12
C GLY A 47 2.95 5.17 -2.58
N ARG A 48 2.05 4.84 -3.51
CA ARG A 48 0.99 5.75 -3.97
C ARG A 48 -0.02 6.04 -2.85
N LEU A 49 -0.46 5.02 -2.13
CA LEU A 49 -1.36 5.17 -0.97
C LEU A 49 -0.71 6.06 0.11
N HIS A 50 0.57 5.87 0.41
CA HIS A 50 1.25 6.69 1.40
C HIS A 50 1.37 8.16 0.96
N ALA A 51 1.72 8.40 -0.32
CA ALA A 51 1.78 9.74 -0.87
C ALA A 51 0.39 10.42 -0.87
N GLU A 52 -0.67 9.66 -1.13
CA GLU A 52 -2.04 10.16 -1.11
C GLU A 52 -2.52 10.45 0.32
N ALA A 53 -2.19 9.57 1.27
CA ALA A 53 -2.46 9.78 2.69
C ALA A 53 -1.85 11.08 3.20
N ALA A 54 -0.59 11.37 2.82
CA ALA A 54 0.08 12.62 3.17
C ALA A 54 -0.64 13.87 2.63
N ARG A 55 -1.28 13.78 1.45
CA ARG A 55 -2.09 14.88 0.89
C ARG A 55 -3.39 15.05 1.65
N VAL A 56 -4.07 13.95 1.99
CA VAL A 56 -5.29 13.97 2.79
C VAL A 56 -5.02 14.58 4.16
N VAL A 57 -3.97 14.15 4.86
CA VAL A 57 -3.56 14.74 6.16
C VAL A 57 -3.32 16.24 6.02
N LYS A 58 -2.56 16.66 5.00
CA LYS A 58 -2.32 18.09 4.74
C LYS A 58 -3.61 18.89 4.50
N TYR A 59 -4.58 18.30 3.80
CA TYR A 59 -5.90 18.92 3.60
C TYR A 59 -6.65 19.05 4.93
N VAL A 60 -6.69 17.98 5.72
CA VAL A 60 -7.37 17.94 7.02
C VAL A 60 -6.74 18.94 8.00
N ASP A 61 -5.42 19.03 8.05
CA ASP A 61 -4.69 20.01 8.87
C ASP A 61 -4.96 21.45 8.43
N ALA A 62 -5.01 21.71 7.12
CA ALA A 62 -5.36 23.03 6.59
C ALA A 62 -6.80 23.43 6.92
N PHE A 63 -7.73 22.46 6.85
CA PHE A 63 -9.13 22.67 7.24
C PHE A 63 -9.23 22.98 8.75
N HIS A 64 -8.51 22.23 9.58
CA HIS A 64 -8.46 22.48 11.03
C HIS A 64 -7.87 23.86 11.36
N PHE A 65 -6.80 24.26 10.68
CA PHE A 65 -6.21 25.59 10.88
C PHE A 65 -7.17 26.72 10.50
N GLN A 66 -7.97 26.54 9.44
CA GLN A 66 -8.89 27.56 8.94
C GLN A 66 -10.19 27.65 9.75
N TYR A 67 -10.76 26.51 10.14
CA TYR A 67 -12.10 26.43 10.75
C TYR A 67 -12.10 26.04 12.23
N GLY A 68 -10.94 25.68 12.79
CA GLY A 68 -10.81 25.26 14.19
C GLY A 68 -11.38 23.87 14.49
N MET A 69 -11.83 23.13 13.48
CA MET A 69 -12.42 21.80 13.59
C MET A 69 -11.93 20.91 12.44
N TYR A 70 -11.93 19.59 12.63
CA TYR A 70 -11.67 18.64 11.54
C TYR A 70 -12.92 18.51 10.66
N PRO A 71 -12.78 18.21 9.36
CA PRO A 71 -13.93 17.95 8.50
C PRO A 71 -14.62 16.64 8.91
N ASP A 72 -15.93 16.55 8.72
CA ASP A 72 -16.70 15.35 9.07
C ASP A 72 -16.39 14.17 8.13
N ASP A 73 -16.13 14.50 6.86
CA ASP A 73 -15.79 13.56 5.79
C ASP A 73 -14.75 14.16 4.80
N LEU A 74 -14.38 13.35 3.81
CA LEU A 74 -13.47 13.76 2.74
C LEU A 74 -14.19 14.22 1.46
N SER A 75 -15.47 14.60 1.54
CA SER A 75 -16.26 15.00 0.35
C SER A 75 -15.68 16.24 -0.36
N GLY A 76 -15.02 17.13 0.39
CA GLY A 76 -14.30 18.29 -0.13
C GLY A 76 -12.89 18.00 -0.67
N TYR A 77 -12.38 16.79 -0.48
CA TYR A 77 -11.04 16.39 -0.93
C TYR A 77 -11.10 15.66 -2.27
N THR A 78 -10.33 16.15 -3.25
CA THR A 78 -10.17 15.46 -4.55
C THR A 78 -8.92 14.60 -4.53
N PHE A 79 -9.10 13.28 -4.63
CA PHE A 79 -7.98 12.34 -4.75
C PHE A 79 -7.19 12.59 -6.03
N ALA A 80 -5.86 12.60 -5.95
CA ALA A 80 -5.00 12.72 -7.13
C ALA A 80 -5.12 11.50 -8.06
N ASP A 81 -5.43 10.34 -7.48
CA ASP A 81 -5.76 9.10 -8.19
C ASP A 81 -7.07 8.56 -7.62
N SER A 82 -8.16 8.71 -8.37
CA SER A 82 -9.50 8.27 -7.95
C SER A 82 -9.59 6.75 -7.76
N SER A 83 -8.68 5.97 -8.34
CA SER A 83 -8.63 4.52 -8.12
C SER A 83 -8.19 4.14 -6.71
N LEU A 84 -7.58 5.08 -5.97
CA LEU A 84 -7.14 4.86 -4.59
C LEU A 84 -8.24 5.10 -3.56
N GLN A 85 -9.29 5.86 -3.91
CA GLN A 85 -10.41 6.18 -3.02
C GLN A 85 -11.00 4.96 -2.27
N PRO A 86 -11.27 3.79 -2.88
CA PRO A 86 -11.86 2.65 -2.16
C PRO A 86 -10.92 2.01 -1.13
N TYR A 87 -9.65 2.41 -1.09
CA TYR A 87 -8.67 1.93 -0.12
C TYR A 87 -8.58 2.84 1.11
N PHE A 88 -9.25 3.98 1.12
CA PHE A 88 -9.25 4.93 2.23
C PHE A 88 -10.57 4.90 3.01
N SER A 89 -10.47 5.07 4.31
CA SER A 89 -11.59 5.33 5.21
C SER A 89 -11.20 6.46 6.15
N TYR A 90 -12.15 7.33 6.48
CA TYR A 90 -11.90 8.53 7.28
C TYR A 90 -12.96 8.67 8.36
N ASP A 91 -12.52 9.01 9.57
CA ASP A 91 -13.35 9.32 10.71
C ASP A 91 -12.91 10.68 11.27
N GLY A 92 -13.71 11.72 11.02
CA GLY A 92 -13.45 13.09 11.49
C GLY A 92 -13.73 13.33 12.98
N HIS A 93 -14.34 12.36 13.67
CA HIS A 93 -14.84 12.51 15.04
C HIS A 93 -14.31 11.44 16.00
N ARG A 94 -13.17 10.82 15.70
CA ARG A 94 -12.55 9.86 16.60
C ARG A 94 -12.32 10.54 17.96
N ASN A 95 -12.98 10.03 18.99
CA ASN A 95 -12.94 10.60 20.35
C ASN A 95 -13.31 12.11 20.44
N GLY A 96 -14.19 12.61 19.55
CA GLY A 96 -14.82 13.92 19.63
C GLY A 96 -13.97 15.13 19.20
N ALA A 97 -12.65 15.02 19.16
CA ALA A 97 -11.75 16.10 18.71
C ALA A 97 -10.53 15.62 17.93
N GLU A 98 -10.43 14.32 17.63
CA GLU A 98 -9.35 13.76 16.81
C GLU A 98 -9.95 13.22 15.50
N PHE A 99 -9.13 13.21 14.45
CA PHE A 99 -9.47 12.45 13.24
C PHE A 99 -8.67 11.16 13.19
N ALA A 100 -9.19 10.19 12.45
CA ALA A 100 -8.44 9.04 11.99
C ALA A 100 -8.59 8.86 10.49
N LEU A 101 -7.44 8.70 9.83
CA LEU A 101 -7.36 8.30 8.44
C LEU A 101 -6.86 6.86 8.38
N TYR A 102 -7.62 5.99 7.74
CA TYR A 102 -7.27 4.60 7.53
C TYR A 102 -6.99 4.36 6.05
N TYR A 103 -5.94 3.60 5.73
CA TYR A 103 -5.75 3.10 4.36
C TYR A 103 -5.30 1.64 4.32
N HIS A 104 -5.75 0.93 3.29
CA HIS A 104 -5.56 -0.51 3.12
C HIS A 104 -4.71 -0.80 1.87
N PRO A 105 -3.61 -1.57 1.97
CA PRO A 105 -2.82 -1.97 0.79
C PRO A 105 -3.61 -2.90 -0.16
N ILE A 106 -4.53 -3.66 0.42
CA ILE A 106 -5.38 -4.65 -0.23
C ILE A 106 -6.82 -4.35 0.18
N GLN A 107 -7.72 -4.31 -0.80
CA GLN A 107 -9.14 -4.04 -0.59
C GLN A 107 -9.71 -5.14 0.34
N HIS A 108 -10.41 -4.74 1.41
CA HIS A 108 -10.94 -5.65 2.45
C HIS A 108 -9.91 -6.38 3.31
N SER A 109 -8.65 -5.94 3.35
CA SER A 109 -7.67 -6.49 4.30
C SER A 109 -7.88 -5.97 5.72
N THR A 110 -7.74 -6.86 6.70
CA THR A 110 -7.65 -6.50 8.13
C THR A 110 -6.42 -5.67 8.45
N VAL A 111 -5.35 -5.79 7.64
CA VAL A 111 -4.15 -4.98 7.79
C VAL A 111 -4.44 -3.56 7.30
N ARG A 112 -4.48 -2.63 8.25
CA ARG A 112 -4.77 -1.21 8.00
C ARG A 112 -3.67 -0.33 8.56
N HIS A 113 -3.33 0.70 7.82
CA HIS A 113 -2.52 1.79 8.34
C HIS A 113 -3.46 2.84 8.91
N ALA A 114 -3.25 3.23 10.16
CA ALA A 114 -4.00 4.29 10.80
C ALA A 114 -3.09 5.51 10.97
N TYR A 115 -3.61 6.67 10.63
CA TYR A 115 -3.03 7.95 10.97
C TYR A 115 -3.98 8.68 11.92
N THR A 116 -3.46 9.08 13.07
CA THR A 116 -4.13 10.02 13.98
C THR A 116 -3.15 11.13 14.34
N PRO A 117 -3.60 12.35 14.69
CA PRO A 117 -2.71 13.44 15.12
C PRO A 117 -1.79 13.05 16.28
N LYS A 118 -2.29 12.19 17.18
CA LYS A 118 -1.60 11.78 18.40
C LYS A 118 -0.54 10.70 18.17
N ASN A 119 -0.83 9.73 17.31
CA ASN A 119 0.09 8.64 17.05
C ASN A 119 0.97 8.96 15.83
N GLY A 120 0.48 9.65 14.81
CA GLY A 120 1.14 9.76 13.51
C GLY A 120 0.87 8.53 12.64
N TYR A 121 1.75 8.23 11.68
CA TYR A 121 1.62 7.04 10.82
C TYR A 121 2.03 5.78 11.60
N TRP A 122 1.08 5.06 12.20
CA TRP A 122 1.36 3.76 12.80
C TRP A 122 0.56 2.65 12.13
N LEU A 123 1.24 1.53 11.92
CA LEU A 123 0.63 0.21 11.78
C LEU A 123 0.08 -0.15 13.16
N GLN A 124 -1.15 0.23 13.46
CA GLN A 124 -1.87 -0.43 14.54
C GLN A 124 -2.60 -1.61 13.92
N GLU A 125 -1.95 -2.77 13.96
CA GLU A 125 -2.63 -4.06 13.91
C GLU A 125 -3.57 -4.08 15.11
N GLU A 126 -4.81 -3.62 14.91
CA GLU A 126 -5.86 -3.91 15.87
C GLU A 126 -6.25 -5.37 15.61
N GLU A 127 -5.80 -6.24 16.52
CA GLU A 127 -6.21 -7.65 16.70
C GLU A 127 -7.73 -7.81 16.83
#